data_AF-A0A4U2GD60-F1
#
_entry.id   AF-A0A4U2GD60-F1
#
_cell.length_a   1.000
_cell.length_b   1.000
_cell.length_c   1.000
_cell.angle_alpha   90.00
_cell.angle_beta   90.00
_cell.angle_gamma   90.00
#
_symmetry.space_group_name_H-M   'P 1'
#
loop_
_entity.id
_entity.type
_entity.pdbx_description
1 polymer ?
#
loop_
_entity_poly.entity_id
_entity_poly.type
_entity_poly.pdbx_seq_one_letter_code
_entity_poly.pdbx_strand_id
1 'polypeptide(L)'
;MTNRAQRINTINRIKESKVAEFKYKDLSQEEQDKLDAATFRRLLAHLDNNKDVQNIDLMILAGFCRNCFSKWYKAEAEQQGLDLDIDDARERVYGMTYDEWKQNHQPKATPEQLAAFEAKQKPE
;
A
#
# COMPACT_ATOMS: atom_id res chain seq x y z
N MET A 1 20.81 -16.09 -50.13
CA MET A 1 19.56 -15.32 -50.00
C MET A 1 18.85 -15.78 -48.73
N THR A 2 19.09 -15.16 -47.59
CA THR A 2 18.43 -15.56 -46.33
C THR A 2 16.94 -15.24 -46.45
N ASN A 3 16.10 -16.26 -46.29
CA ASN A 3 14.67 -16.18 -46.54
C ASN A 3 14.06 -15.08 -45.66
N ARG A 4 13.36 -14.10 -46.26
CA ARG A 4 12.71 -12.97 -45.57
C ARG A 4 11.83 -13.45 -44.42
N ALA A 5 11.23 -14.64 -44.54
CA ALA A 5 10.48 -15.31 -43.49
C ALA A 5 11.33 -15.70 -42.26
N GLN A 6 12.57 -16.17 -42.45
CA GLN A 6 13.49 -16.47 -41.34
C GLN A 6 13.90 -15.20 -40.60
N ARG A 7 14.13 -14.08 -41.30
CA ARG A 7 14.45 -12.80 -40.65
C ARG A 7 13.27 -12.26 -39.84
N ILE A 8 12.04 -12.36 -40.36
CA ILE A 8 10.84 -11.92 -39.64
C ILE A 8 10.58 -12.78 -38.40
N ASN A 9 10.74 -14.11 -38.49
CA ASN A 9 10.61 -15.00 -37.33
C ASN A 9 11.69 -14.74 -36.26
N THR A 10 12.93 -14.47 -36.65
CA THR A 10 13.99 -14.09 -35.72
C THR A 10 13.71 -12.74 -35.05
N ILE A 11 13.21 -11.75 -35.80
CA ILE A 11 12.82 -10.44 -35.24
C ILE A 11 11.64 -10.57 -34.28
N ASN A 12 10.66 -11.43 -34.57
CA ASN A 12 9.52 -11.67 -33.69
C ASN A 12 9.96 -12.40 -32.40
N ARG A 13 10.85 -13.40 -32.48
CA ARG A 13 11.46 -14.02 -31.29
C ARG A 13 12.25 -13.03 -30.43
N ILE A 14 12.98 -12.10 -31.04
CA ILE A 14 13.73 -11.06 -30.32
C ILE A 14 12.79 -10.01 -29.70
N LYS A 15 11.60 -9.78 -30.27
CA LYS A 15 10.57 -8.92 -29.69
C LYS A 15 9.86 -9.59 -28.50
N GLU A 16 9.59 -10.89 -28.59
CA GLU A 16 9.05 -11.68 -27.46
C GLU A 16 10.07 -11.82 -26.32
N SER A 17 11.37 -11.94 -26.63
CA SER A 17 12.44 -12.08 -25.63
C SER A 17 12.85 -10.78 -24.91
N LYS A 18 12.16 -9.66 -25.14
CA LYS A 18 12.50 -8.35 -24.56
C LYS A 18 11.41 -7.76 -23.66
N VAL A 19 10.29 -8.45 -23.47
CA VAL A 19 9.36 -8.11 -22.39
C VAL A 19 9.99 -8.62 -21.11
N ALA A 20 10.23 -7.76 -20.13
CA ALA A 20 10.84 -8.16 -18.86
C ALA A 20 10.12 -9.40 -18.30
N GLU A 21 10.88 -10.47 -18.08
CA GLU A 21 10.37 -11.73 -17.55
C GLU A 21 10.20 -11.58 -16.03
N PHE A 22 9.00 -11.13 -15.64
CA PHE A 22 8.69 -10.87 -14.24
C PHE A 22 8.45 -12.17 -13.48
N LYS A 23 9.45 -12.65 -12.74
CA LYS A 23 9.43 -13.94 -12.03
C LYS A 23 8.28 -14.14 -11.03
N TYR A 24 7.67 -13.08 -10.52
CA TYR A 24 6.50 -13.22 -9.64
C TYR A 24 5.31 -13.87 -10.36
N LYS A 25 5.26 -13.80 -11.69
CA LYS A 25 4.23 -14.44 -12.51
C LYS A 25 4.30 -15.97 -12.51
N ASP A 26 5.43 -16.54 -12.10
CA ASP A 26 5.62 -17.98 -11.99
C ASP A 26 5.18 -18.52 -10.61
N LEU A 27 4.84 -17.63 -9.66
CA LEU A 27 4.36 -18.00 -8.33
C LEU A 27 2.87 -18.37 -8.38
N SER A 28 2.48 -19.37 -7.60
CA SER A 28 1.08 -19.64 -7.32
C SER A 28 0.40 -18.46 -6.61
N GLN A 29 -0.92 -18.36 -6.69
CA GLN A 29 -1.67 -17.32 -5.97
C GLN A 29 -1.39 -17.36 -4.47
N GLU A 30 -1.33 -18.56 -3.88
CA GLU A 30 -1.05 -18.73 -2.44
C GLU A 30 0.35 -18.21 -2.05
N GLU A 31 1.37 -18.40 -2.90
CA GLU A 31 2.69 -17.84 -2.67
C GLU A 31 2.68 -16.32 -2.74
N GLN A 32 1.95 -15.74 -3.71
CA GLN A 32 1.79 -14.29 -3.84
C GLN A 32 1.07 -13.72 -2.60
N ASP A 33 -0.04 -14.33 -2.17
CA ASP A 33 -0.79 -13.89 -0.98
C ASP A 33 0.07 -13.92 0.29
N LYS A 34 0.90 -14.96 0.45
CA LYS A 34 1.84 -15.06 1.59
C LYS A 34 2.89 -13.96 1.55
N LEU A 35 3.43 -13.64 0.38
CA LEU A 35 4.42 -12.57 0.19
C LEU A 35 3.79 -11.19 0.43
N ASP A 36 2.59 -10.95 -0.09
CA ASP A 36 1.87 -9.69 0.07
C ASP A 36 1.49 -9.47 1.54
N ALA A 37 0.98 -10.50 2.22
CA ALA A 37 0.67 -10.44 3.64
C ALA A 37 1.94 -10.19 4.49
N ALA A 38 3.07 -10.83 4.15
CA ALA A 38 4.35 -10.60 4.83
C ALA A 38 4.87 -9.18 4.61
N THR A 39 4.75 -8.67 3.38
CA THR A 39 5.15 -7.31 3.01
C THR A 39 4.30 -6.27 3.73
N PHE A 40 2.98 -6.48 3.80
CA PHE A 40 2.09 -5.59 4.52
C PHE A 40 2.40 -5.58 6.03
N ARG A 41 2.64 -6.74 6.65
CA ARG A 41 3.11 -6.81 8.04
C ARG A 41 4.41 -6.04 8.25
N ARG A 42 5.36 -6.11 7.31
CA ARG A 42 6.61 -5.33 7.37
C ARG A 42 6.36 -3.83 7.23
N LEU A 43 5.44 -3.41 6.37
CA LEU A 43 5.04 -2.01 6.24
C LEU A 43 4.43 -1.48 7.54
N LEU A 44 3.53 -2.23 8.18
CA LEU A 44 2.95 -1.85 9.46
C LEU A 44 4.03 -1.71 10.54
N ALA A 45 4.95 -2.68 10.64
CA ALA A 45 6.09 -2.59 11.56
C ALA A 45 7.01 -1.39 11.26
N HIS A 46 7.20 -1.06 9.98
CA HIS A 46 7.97 0.12 9.59
C HIS A 46 7.28 1.42 10.03
N LEU A 47 5.97 1.54 9.81
CA LEU A 47 5.20 2.70 10.26
C LEU A 47 5.11 2.82 11.78
N ASP A 48 5.12 1.69 12.49
CA ASP A 48 5.17 1.65 13.95
C ASP A 48 6.54 2.03 14.50
N ASN A 49 7.64 1.65 13.83
CA ASN A 49 8.99 2.09 14.20
C ASN A 49 9.27 3.57 13.88
N ASN A 50 8.42 4.21 13.06
CA ASN A 50 8.54 5.61 12.63
C ASN A 50 7.27 6.40 13.00
N LYS A 51 6.95 6.45 14.31
CA LYS A 51 5.74 7.13 14.83
C LYS A 51 5.77 8.65 14.64
N ASP A 52 6.95 9.21 14.42
CA ASP A 52 7.18 10.61 14.08
C ASP A 52 6.59 10.97 12.71
N VAL A 53 6.52 10.02 11.78
CA VAL A 53 5.84 10.20 10.48
C VAL A 53 4.34 10.34 10.71
N GLN A 54 3.81 11.57 10.65
CA GLN A 54 2.42 11.85 10.97
C GLN A 54 1.46 11.48 9.84
N ASN A 55 0.25 11.09 10.20
CA ASN A 55 -0.80 10.78 9.23
C ASN A 55 -1.13 11.97 8.33
N ILE A 56 -1.08 13.21 8.84
CA ILE A 56 -1.37 14.41 8.03
C ILE A 56 -0.32 14.60 6.94
N ASP A 57 0.96 14.37 7.24
CA ASP A 57 2.04 14.48 6.24
C ASP A 57 1.91 13.40 5.17
N LEU A 58 1.60 12.16 5.57
CA LEU A 58 1.32 11.07 4.62
C LEU A 58 0.13 11.40 3.72
N MET A 59 -0.94 11.98 4.28
CA MET A 59 -2.10 12.40 3.47
C MET A 59 -1.75 13.52 2.49
N ILE A 60 -0.96 14.52 2.90
CA ILE A 60 -0.54 15.63 2.02
C ILE A 60 0.34 15.10 0.88
N LEU A 61 1.30 14.22 1.20
CA LEU A 61 2.30 13.75 0.25
C LEU A 61 1.75 12.66 -0.68
N ALA A 62 1.07 11.66 -0.13
CA ALA A 62 0.78 10.40 -0.80
C ALA A 62 -0.73 10.09 -0.92
N GLY A 63 -1.61 10.88 -0.30
CA GLY A 63 -3.05 10.67 -0.37
C GLY A 63 -3.59 9.49 0.45
N PHE A 64 -2.75 8.84 1.27
CA PHE A 64 -3.16 7.81 2.22
C PHE A 64 -2.36 7.92 3.52
N CYS A 65 -2.86 7.31 4.60
CA CYS A 65 -2.15 7.21 5.88
C CYS A 65 -2.54 5.93 6.63
N ARG A 66 -2.11 5.77 7.89
CA ARG A 66 -2.46 4.61 8.74
C ARG A 66 -3.96 4.37 8.84
N ASN A 67 -4.76 5.43 8.97
CA ASN A 67 -6.22 5.31 9.01
C ASN A 67 -6.82 4.76 7.70
N CYS A 68 -6.17 4.97 6.56
CA CYS A 68 -6.61 4.36 5.31
C CYS A 68 -6.40 2.85 5.34
N PHE A 69 -5.25 2.37 5.85
CA PHE A 69 -5.02 0.95 6.05
C PHE A 69 -6.04 0.31 6.99
N SER A 70 -6.44 0.97 8.07
CA SER A 70 -7.50 0.46 8.96
C SER A 70 -8.85 0.36 8.24
N LYS A 71 -9.21 1.37 7.43
CA LYS A 71 -10.44 1.34 6.62
C LYS A 71 -10.43 0.22 5.58
N TRP A 72 -9.31 0.03 4.89
CA TRP A 72 -9.17 -1.05 3.91
C TRP A 72 -9.21 -2.42 4.57
N TYR A 73 -8.53 -2.60 5.70
CA TYR A 73 -8.55 -3.86 6.45
C TYR A 73 -9.97 -4.25 6.88
N LYS A 74 -10.73 -3.29 7.42
CA LYS A 74 -12.15 -3.48 7.75
C LYS A 74 -12.99 -3.82 6.51
N ALA A 75 -12.80 -3.09 5.41
CA ALA A 75 -13.57 -3.33 4.18
C ALA A 75 -13.31 -4.72 3.59
N GLU A 76 -12.07 -5.22 3.63
CA GLU A 76 -11.74 -6.59 3.19
C GLU A 76 -12.33 -7.66 4.12
N ALA A 77 -12.45 -7.38 5.42
CA ALA A 77 -13.14 -8.24 6.37
C ALA A 77 -14.65 -8.30 6.10
N GLU A 78 -15.27 -7.15 5.84
CA GLU A 78 -16.69 -7.06 5.48
C GLU A 78 -17.01 -7.85 4.20
N GLN A 79 -16.16 -7.76 3.18
CA GLN A 79 -16.29 -8.54 1.94
C GLN A 79 -16.26 -10.05 2.19
N GLN A 80 -15.59 -10.49 3.26
CA GLN A 80 -15.51 -11.89 3.67
C GLN A 80 -16.57 -12.29 4.70
N GLY A 81 -17.46 -11.37 5.09
CA GLY A 81 -18.48 -11.61 6.11
C GLY A 81 -17.91 -11.77 7.53
N LEU A 82 -16.72 -11.23 7.78
CA LEU A 82 -16.08 -11.24 9.09
C LEU A 82 -16.51 -10.00 9.89
N ASP A 83 -16.91 -10.21 11.14
CA ASP A 83 -17.30 -9.14 12.05
C ASP A 83 -16.06 -8.50 12.67
N LEU A 84 -15.60 -7.41 12.07
CA LEU A 84 -14.51 -6.56 12.57
C LEU A 84 -14.95 -5.10 12.53
N ASP A 85 -14.82 -4.42 13.66
CA ASP A 85 -15.11 -2.99 13.71
C ASP A 85 -13.88 -2.16 13.31
N ILE A 86 -14.04 -0.83 13.32
CA ILE A 86 -12.95 0.06 12.92
C ILE A 86 -11.84 0.16 13.98
N ASP A 87 -12.16 -0.11 15.24
CA ASP A 87 -11.21 -0.05 16.35
C ASP A 87 -10.36 -1.33 16.38
N ASP A 88 -10.93 -2.50 16.07
CA ASP A 88 -10.17 -3.73 15.79
C ASP A 88 -9.13 -3.50 14.67
N ALA A 89 -9.58 -2.91 13.56
CA ALA A 89 -8.72 -2.62 12.42
C ALA A 89 -7.66 -1.55 12.72
N ARG A 90 -7.95 -0.61 13.63
CA ARG A 90 -6.97 0.37 14.10
C ARG A 90 -5.94 -0.30 14.99
N GLU A 91 -6.35 -1.07 16.00
CA GLU A 91 -5.42 -1.78 16.86
C GLU A 91 -4.49 -2.67 16.06
N ARG A 92 -5.01 -3.36 15.05
CA ARG A 92 -4.22 -4.17 14.13
C ARG A 92 -3.16 -3.38 13.35
N VAL A 93 -3.46 -2.14 12.96
CA VAL A 93 -2.58 -1.28 12.14
C VAL A 93 -1.61 -0.47 13.01
N TYR A 94 -2.04 -0.01 14.18
CA TYR A 94 -1.26 0.85 15.08
C TYR A 94 -0.47 0.05 16.14
N GLY A 95 -0.79 -1.22 16.37
CA GLY A 95 -0.15 -2.07 17.39
C GLY A 95 -0.54 -1.73 18.84
N MET A 96 -1.48 -0.81 19.02
CA MET A 96 -2.07 -0.35 20.28
C MET A 96 -3.42 0.30 19.98
N THR A 97 -4.19 0.65 21.01
CA THR A 97 -5.46 1.35 20.79
C THR A 97 -5.23 2.70 20.11
N TYR A 98 -6.17 3.14 19.27
CA TYR A 98 -6.02 4.41 18.57
C TYR A 98 -5.93 5.59 19.55
N ASP A 99 -6.67 5.55 20.65
CA ASP A 99 -6.63 6.58 21.68
C ASP A 99 -5.26 6.66 22.37
N GLU A 100 -4.65 5.53 22.74
CA GLU A 100 -3.29 5.50 23.26
C GLU A 100 -2.29 6.07 22.25
N TRP A 101 -2.43 5.72 20.97
CA TRP A 101 -1.53 6.23 19.94
C TRP A 101 -1.66 7.75 19.78
N LYS A 102 -2.90 8.27 19.76
CA LYS A 102 -3.14 9.72 19.66
C LYS A 102 -2.55 10.47 20.85
N GLN A 103 -2.75 9.94 22.06
CA GLN A 103 -2.27 10.58 23.28
C GLN A 103 -0.74 10.62 23.35
N ASN A 104 -0.08 9.53 22.95
CA ASN A 104 1.37 9.36 23.14
C ASN A 104 2.20 9.79 21.93
N HIS A 105 1.61 9.85 20.73
CA HIS A 105 2.38 9.97 19.48
C HIS A 105 1.83 10.98 18.46
N GLN A 106 0.62 11.52 18.65
CA GLN A 106 0.02 12.47 17.71
C GLN A 106 0.08 13.91 18.23
N PRO A 107 1.06 14.74 17.81
CA PRO A 107 1.03 16.16 18.08
C PRO A 107 -0.16 16.83 17.37
N LYS A 108 -0.50 18.03 17.84
CA LYS A 108 -1.43 18.91 17.11
C LYS A 108 -0.81 19.27 15.76
N ALA A 109 -1.61 19.17 14.70
CA ALA A 109 -1.21 19.62 13.37
C ALA A 109 -0.90 21.12 13.38
N THR A 110 0.15 21.53 12.65
CA THR A 110 0.47 22.96 12.49
C THR A 110 -0.50 23.64 11.52
N PRO A 111 -0.63 24.97 11.56
CA PRO A 111 -1.43 25.71 10.59
C PRO A 111 -1.03 25.42 9.13
N GLU A 112 0.26 25.24 8.87
CA GLU A 112 0.80 24.95 7.54
C GLU A 112 0.39 23.55 7.07
N GLN A 113 0.43 22.54 7.95
CA GLN A 113 -0.03 21.20 7.63
C GLN A 113 -1.54 21.18 7.33
N LEU A 114 -2.33 21.90 8.13
CA LEU A 114 -3.77 22.02 7.90
C LEU A 114 -4.08 22.68 6.55
N ALA A 115 -3.43 23.81 6.24
CA ALA A 115 -3.60 24.50 4.97
C ALA A 115 -3.17 23.63 3.77
N ALA A 116 -2.05 22.92 3.89
CA ALA A 116 -1.57 22.02 2.83
C ALA A 116 -2.52 20.82 2.62
N PHE A 117 -3.08 20.28 3.70
CA PHE A 117 -4.06 19.20 3.62
C PHE A 117 -5.37 19.66 2.98
N GLU A 118 -5.87 20.84 3.35
CA GLU A 118 -7.04 21.45 2.72
C GLU A 118 -6.83 21.71 1.23
N ALA A 119 -5.64 22.19 0.83
CA ALA A 119 -5.30 22.40 -0.58
C ALA A 119 -5.31 21.09 -1.38
N LYS A 120 -4.93 19.96 -0.77
CA LYS A 120 -4.98 18.63 -1.40
C LYS A 120 -6.38 18.04 -1.52
N GLN A 121 -7.32 18.46 -0.67
CA GLN A 121 -8.70 17.98 -0.70
C GLN A 121 -9.61 18.72 -1.69
N LYS A 122 -9.20 19.90 -2.16
CA LYS A 122 -9.94 20.62 -3.19
C LYS A 122 -9.66 19.95 -4.55
N PRO A 123 -10.69 19.40 -5.24
CA PRO A 123 -10.51 19.01 -6.63
C PRO A 123 -10.19 20.25 -7.48
N GLU A 124 -9.33 20.09 -8.48
CA GLU A 124 -9.11 21.10 -9.54
C GLU A 124 -10.39 21.33 -10.35
#